data_AF-A0A0E0A6Q5-F1
#
_entry.id   AF-A0A0E0A6Q5-F1
#
_cell.length_a   1.000
_cell.length_b   1.000
_cell.length_c   1.000
_cell.angle_alpha   90.00
_cell.angle_beta   90.00
_cell.angle_gamma   90.00
#
_symmetry.space_group_name_H-M   'P 1'
#
loop_
_entity.id
_entity.type
_entity.pdbx_description
1 polymer ?
#
loop_
_entity_poly.entity_id
_entity_poly.type
_entity_poly.pdbx_seq_one_letter_code
_entity_poly.pdbx_strand_id
1 'polypeptide(L)'
;MLAMDYCKDIKGENKPTILLHNTLPSLLKDPDFRNKANRGRTIFMEDEGEFLELKIRSAFCPPKVAGNPCLAYIEYVIFPWFGKFEVAQKEENGRNKTFASMQELIASYENGVIDCADVKLAFEKAIKNILQPVHDYFNGNDEARALINALKGQMKMN
;
A
#
# COMPACT_ATOMS: atom_id res chain seq x y z
N MET A 1 -6.41 -8.88 -23.75
CA MET A 1 -6.08 -9.70 -24.94
C MET A 1 -7.32 -10.07 -25.72
N LEU A 2 -8.31 -10.76 -25.13
CA LEU A 2 -9.55 -11.18 -25.84
C LEU A 2 -10.25 -10.04 -26.62
N ALA A 3 -10.40 -8.86 -26.02
CA ALA A 3 -11.03 -7.72 -26.70
C ALA A 3 -10.25 -7.24 -27.94
N MET A 4 -8.91 -7.33 -27.93
CA MET A 4 -8.11 -6.99 -29.12
C MET A 4 -8.28 -8.03 -30.23
N ASP A 5 -8.36 -9.31 -29.89
CA ASP A 5 -8.55 -10.37 -30.87
C ASP A 5 -9.94 -10.25 -31.51
N TYR A 6 -10.96 -9.97 -30.70
CA TYR A 6 -12.30 -9.66 -31.19
C TYR A 6 -12.31 -8.46 -32.16
N CYS A 7 -11.60 -7.36 -31.83
CA CYS A 7 -11.50 -6.20 -32.72
C CYS A 7 -10.85 -6.54 -34.08
N LYS A 8 -9.94 -7.51 -34.14
CA LYS A 8 -9.37 -7.99 -35.41
C LYS A 8 -10.42 -8.76 -36.21
N ASP A 9 -11.18 -9.63 -35.55
CA ASP A 9 -12.19 -10.48 -36.18
C ASP A 9 -13.30 -9.65 -36.83
N ILE A 10 -13.76 -8.59 -36.15
CA ILE A 10 -14.79 -7.67 -36.68
C ILE A 10 -14.24 -6.57 -37.59
N LYS A 11 -12.93 -6.54 -37.85
CA LYS A 11 -12.24 -5.48 -38.60
C LYS A 11 -12.53 -4.07 -38.08
N GLY A 12 -12.65 -3.92 -36.77
CA GLY A 12 -12.93 -2.64 -36.14
C GLY A 12 -11.77 -1.66 -36.27
N GLU A 13 -12.06 -0.42 -36.67
CA GLU A 13 -11.04 0.63 -36.81
C GLU A 13 -10.52 1.11 -35.44
N ASN A 14 -11.39 1.14 -34.42
CA ASN A 14 -11.03 1.54 -33.05
C ASN A 14 -10.57 0.33 -32.23
N LYS A 15 -9.25 0.15 -32.14
CA LYS A 15 -8.64 -0.91 -31.32
C LYS A 15 -8.31 -0.39 -29.92
N PRO A 16 -8.61 -1.15 -28.85
CA PRO A 16 -8.26 -0.75 -27.50
C PRO A 16 -6.73 -0.80 -27.29
N THR A 17 -6.20 0.18 -26.57
CA THR A 17 -4.84 0.14 -26.03
C THR A 17 -4.85 -0.57 -24.68
N ILE A 18 -4.00 -1.58 -24.50
CA ILE A 18 -3.84 -2.24 -23.21
C ILE A 18 -2.70 -1.54 -22.45
N LEU A 19 -3.06 -0.89 -21.35
CA LEU A 19 -2.10 -0.34 -20.39
C LEU A 19 -2.13 -1.23 -19.14
N LEU A 20 -1.02 -1.92 -18.90
CA LEU A 20 -0.85 -2.77 -17.71
C LEU A 20 -0.13 -1.98 -16.63
N HIS A 21 -0.63 -2.05 -15.40
CA HIS A 21 0.06 -1.55 -14.22
C HIS A 21 0.57 -2.71 -13.37
N ASN A 22 1.55 -2.44 -12.52
CA ASN A 22 2.02 -3.42 -11.55
C ASN A 22 0.92 -3.77 -10.56
N THR A 23 0.89 -5.03 -10.11
CA THR A 23 -0.04 -5.47 -9.07
C THR A 23 0.64 -5.35 -7.71
N LEU A 24 0.00 -4.66 -6.77
CA LEU A 24 0.50 -4.58 -5.41
C LEU A 24 0.44 -5.96 -4.74
N PRO A 25 1.52 -6.40 -4.07
CA PRO A 25 1.54 -7.69 -3.37
C PRO A 25 0.64 -7.67 -2.14
N SER A 26 0.24 -8.84 -1.65
CA SER A 26 -0.41 -8.93 -0.33
C SER A 26 0.59 -8.58 0.78
N LEU A 27 0.10 -7.95 1.85
CA LEU A 27 0.91 -7.65 3.02
C LEU A 27 1.42 -8.93 3.72
N LEU A 28 0.68 -10.03 3.66
CA LEU A 28 0.99 -11.25 4.40
C LEU A 28 1.74 -12.28 3.53
N LYS A 29 2.51 -13.17 4.17
CA LYS A 29 3.18 -14.28 3.49
C LYS A 29 2.26 -15.50 3.39
N ASP A 30 2.63 -16.45 2.52
CA ASP A 30 2.02 -17.78 2.49
C ASP A 30 2.11 -18.47 3.86
N PRO A 31 1.05 -19.14 4.35
CA PRO A 31 -0.25 -19.36 3.70
C PRO A 31 -1.29 -18.26 3.96
N ASP A 32 -1.04 -17.33 4.86
CA ASP A 32 -2.05 -16.40 5.40
C ASP A 32 -2.70 -15.51 4.35
N PHE A 33 -1.98 -15.10 3.31
CA PHE A 33 -2.57 -14.31 2.23
C PHE A 33 -3.60 -15.09 1.38
N ARG A 34 -3.55 -16.43 1.38
CA ARG A 34 -4.51 -17.26 0.63
C ARG A 34 -5.92 -17.18 1.19
N ASN A 35 -6.05 -16.91 2.49
CA ASN A 35 -7.34 -16.67 3.11
C ASN A 35 -7.89 -15.31 2.64
N LYS A 36 -8.78 -15.34 1.64
CA LYS A 36 -9.42 -14.13 1.09
C LYS A 36 -10.27 -13.38 2.12
N ALA A 37 -10.77 -14.07 3.15
CA ALA A 37 -11.52 -13.45 4.24
C ALA A 37 -10.62 -12.71 5.23
N ASN A 38 -9.31 -12.97 5.24
CA ASN A 38 -8.37 -12.25 6.09
C ASN A 38 -8.20 -10.81 5.59
N ARG A 39 -8.95 -9.88 6.19
CA ARG A 39 -8.85 -8.43 5.91
C ARG A 39 -7.46 -7.87 6.20
N GLY A 40 -6.62 -8.53 7.00
CA GLY A 40 -5.26 -8.12 7.29
C GLY A 40 -4.28 -8.25 6.11
N ARG A 41 -4.69 -8.92 5.03
CA ARG A 41 -3.86 -9.18 3.86
C ARG A 41 -3.68 -7.97 2.92
N THR A 42 -4.48 -6.93 3.09
CA THR A 42 -4.50 -5.72 2.26
C THR A 42 -4.89 -4.49 3.08
N ILE A 43 -4.47 -3.32 2.64
CA ILE A 43 -4.94 -2.03 3.14
C ILE A 43 -6.19 -1.63 2.34
N PHE A 44 -7.26 -1.24 3.03
CA PHE A 44 -8.46 -0.66 2.42
C PHE A 44 -8.44 0.86 2.58
N MET A 45 -9.23 1.56 1.76
CA MET A 45 -9.26 3.02 1.74
C MET A 45 -9.85 3.64 3.02
N GLU A 46 -10.61 2.86 3.77
CA GLU A 46 -11.23 3.25 5.04
C GLU A 46 -10.46 2.78 6.29
N ASP A 47 -9.28 2.17 6.11
CA ASP A 47 -8.47 1.72 7.24
C ASP A 47 -7.85 2.90 7.98
N GLU A 48 -8.14 3.01 9.28
CA GLU A 48 -7.66 4.08 10.15
C GLU A 48 -7.22 3.55 11.51
N GLY A 49 -6.51 4.41 12.26
CA GLY A 49 -6.10 4.15 13.64
C GLY A 49 -5.36 2.82 13.83
N GLU A 50 -5.65 2.14 14.94
CA GLU A 50 -5.00 0.88 15.32
C GLU A 50 -5.17 -0.22 14.28
N PHE A 51 -6.25 -0.23 13.50
CA PHE A 51 -6.48 -1.28 12.50
C PHE A 51 -5.45 -1.22 11.36
N LEU A 52 -5.17 -0.01 10.86
CA LEU A 52 -4.12 0.21 9.86
C LEU A 52 -2.74 -0.14 10.42
N GLU A 53 -2.45 0.29 11.66
CA GLU A 53 -1.20 0.01 12.36
C GLU A 53 -0.96 -1.49 12.50
N LEU A 54 -1.99 -2.25 12.89
CA LEU A 54 -1.92 -3.70 13.03
C LEU A 54 -1.60 -4.39 11.70
N LYS A 55 -2.18 -3.95 10.59
CA LYS A 55 -1.91 -4.52 9.26
C LYS A 55 -0.47 -4.30 8.83
N ILE A 56 0.02 -3.07 8.98
CA ILE A 56 1.38 -2.70 8.58
C ILE A 56 2.40 -3.38 9.49
N ARG A 57 2.14 -3.43 10.80
CA ARG A 57 2.95 -4.17 11.76
C ARG A 57 3.03 -5.66 11.40
N SER A 58 1.93 -6.26 10.96
CA SER A 58 1.86 -7.68 10.58
C SER A 58 2.37 -7.96 9.16
N ALA A 59 2.65 -6.93 8.36
CA ALA A 59 3.13 -7.10 7.00
C ALA A 59 4.48 -7.85 6.96
N PHE A 60 4.65 -8.73 5.98
CA PHE A 60 5.88 -9.46 5.76
C PHE A 60 6.99 -8.51 5.32
N CYS A 61 8.03 -8.37 6.13
CA CYS A 61 9.15 -7.48 5.86
C CYS A 61 10.43 -8.11 6.44
N PRO A 62 10.96 -9.16 5.79
CA PRO A 62 12.17 -9.86 6.23
C PRO A 62 13.38 -8.91 6.23
N PRO A 63 14.21 -8.92 7.29
CA PRO A 63 15.34 -8.00 7.39
C PRO A 63 16.31 -8.19 6.23
N LYS A 64 16.80 -7.07 5.68
CA LYS A 64 17.81 -7.04 4.60
C LYS A 64 17.40 -7.73 3.29
N VAL A 65 16.11 -7.96 3.06
CA VAL A 65 15.60 -8.59 1.83
C VAL A 65 14.67 -7.61 1.10
N ALA A 66 15.11 -7.12 -0.07
CA ALA A 66 14.37 -6.11 -0.83
C ALA A 66 12.99 -6.59 -1.36
N GLY A 67 12.85 -7.87 -1.68
CA GLY A 67 11.63 -8.46 -2.23
C GLY A 67 10.52 -8.66 -1.18
N ASN A 68 9.94 -7.57 -0.67
CA ASN A 68 8.88 -7.62 0.34
C ASN A 68 7.74 -6.63 0.06
N PRO A 69 6.51 -6.90 0.55
CA PRO A 69 5.36 -6.04 0.28
C PRO A 69 5.51 -4.60 0.80
N CYS A 70 6.19 -4.35 1.92
CA CYS A 70 6.39 -2.98 2.39
C CYS A 70 7.15 -2.14 1.37
N LEU A 71 8.28 -2.67 0.85
CA LEU A 71 9.07 -1.96 -0.17
C LEU A 71 8.34 -1.83 -1.51
N ALA A 72 7.51 -2.80 -1.89
CA ALA A 72 6.69 -2.71 -3.10
C ALA A 72 5.62 -1.60 -3.00
N TYR A 73 4.98 -1.44 -1.85
CA TYR A 73 4.06 -0.31 -1.63
C TYR A 73 4.81 1.02 -1.62
N ILE A 74 6.01 1.06 -1.05
CA ILE A 74 6.82 2.26 -1.08
C ILE A 74 7.17 2.64 -2.53
N GLU A 75 7.58 1.67 -3.35
CA GLU A 75 7.91 1.86 -4.77
C GLU A 75 6.73 2.32 -5.62
N TYR A 76 5.58 1.63 -5.52
CA TYR A 76 4.47 1.82 -6.46
C TYR A 76 3.39 2.80 -5.97
N VAL A 77 3.40 3.18 -4.70
CA VAL A 77 2.41 4.10 -4.12
C VAL A 77 3.09 5.34 -3.55
N ILE A 78 4.03 5.17 -2.63
CA ILE A 78 4.55 6.31 -1.84
C ILE A 78 5.52 7.17 -2.66
N PHE A 79 6.45 6.55 -3.39
CA PHE A 79 7.35 7.31 -4.28
C PHE A 79 6.58 8.08 -5.36
N PRO A 80 5.63 7.49 -6.10
CA PRO A 80 4.80 8.24 -7.04
C PRO A 80 3.98 9.36 -6.40
N TRP A 81 3.55 9.20 -5.14
CA TRP A 81 2.72 10.19 -4.45
C TRP A 81 3.52 11.38 -3.91
N PHE A 82 4.69 11.13 -3.29
CA PHE A 82 5.48 12.17 -2.61
C PHE A 82 6.77 12.55 -3.32
N GLY A 83 7.24 11.74 -4.29
CA GLY A 83 8.53 11.89 -4.95
C GLY A 83 9.75 11.50 -4.10
N LYS A 84 9.54 11.10 -2.84
CA LYS A 84 10.58 10.73 -1.87
C LYS A 84 10.02 9.83 -0.79
N PHE A 85 10.91 9.21 -0.01
CA PHE A 85 10.55 8.46 1.18
C PHE A 85 11.37 8.93 2.39
N GLU A 86 10.70 9.23 3.51
CA GLU A 86 11.34 9.77 4.72
C GLU A 86 11.25 8.76 5.86
N VAL A 87 12.41 8.39 6.42
CA VAL A 87 12.53 7.45 7.54
C VAL A 87 13.14 8.16 8.74
N ALA A 88 12.44 8.13 9.88
CA ALA A 88 12.97 8.61 11.15
C ALA A 88 13.90 7.55 11.75
N GLN A 89 15.17 7.89 11.98
CA GLN A 89 16.11 6.99 12.68
C GLN A 89 15.99 7.19 14.20
N LYS A 90 16.08 6.10 14.95
CA LYS A 90 15.98 6.09 16.42
C LYS A 90 17.19 6.68 17.16
N GLU A 91 18.29 7.00 16.48
CA GLU A 91 19.46 7.56 17.16
C GLU A 91 19.20 8.96 17.73
N GLU A 92 19.86 9.26 18.86
CA GLU A 92 19.75 10.47 19.70
C GLU A 92 19.83 11.81 18.94
N ASN A 93 20.33 11.80 17.69
CA ASN A 93 20.49 12.99 16.85
C ASN A 93 19.34 13.26 15.87
N GLY A 94 18.26 12.45 15.87
CA GLY A 94 16.95 12.81 15.31
C GLY A 94 16.92 13.24 13.83
N ARG A 95 17.91 12.89 13.01
CA ARG A 95 17.92 13.26 11.59
C ARG A 95 17.05 12.28 10.81
N ASN A 96 15.95 12.78 10.25
CA ASN A 96 15.18 12.06 9.25
C ASN A 96 16.07 11.77 8.03
N LYS A 97 16.20 10.50 7.67
CA LYS A 97 16.85 10.11 6.42
C LYS A 97 15.83 10.17 5.30
N THR A 98 16.14 10.96 4.28
CA THR A 98 15.30 11.07 3.08
C THR A 98 15.94 10.27 1.96
N PHE A 99 15.14 9.45 1.29
CA PHE A 99 15.51 8.66 0.12
C PHE A 99 14.85 9.27 -1.11
N ALA A 100 15.65 9.64 -2.10
CA ALA A 100 15.16 10.21 -3.35
C ALA A 100 14.79 9.13 -4.39
N SER A 101 15.24 7.89 -4.17
CA SER A 101 14.98 6.78 -5.08
C SER A 101 14.85 5.44 -4.34
N MET A 102 14.20 4.47 -4.98
CA MET A 102 14.11 3.10 -4.47
C MET A 102 15.47 2.42 -4.39
N GLN A 103 16.40 2.76 -5.29
CA GLN A 103 17.75 2.20 -5.31
C GLN A 103 18.51 2.56 -4.03
N GLU A 104 18.44 3.82 -3.60
CA GLU A 104 19.03 4.28 -2.33
C GLU A 104 18.38 3.60 -1.12
N LEU A 105 17.05 3.46 -1.14
CA LEU A 105 16.30 2.82 -0.08
C LEU A 105 16.68 1.35 0.07
N ILE A 106 16.69 0.60 -1.04
CA ILE A 106 17.04 -0.82 -1.09
C ILE A 106 18.47 -1.02 -0.60
N ALA A 107 19.43 -0.25 -1.10
CA ALA A 107 20.82 -0.35 -0.66
C ALA A 107 20.96 -0.07 0.85
N SER A 108 20.23 0.91 1.38
CA SER A 108 20.22 1.20 2.81
C SER A 108 19.60 0.07 3.64
N TYR A 109 18.56 -0.59 3.12
CA TYR A 109 17.86 -1.70 3.80
C TYR A 109 18.68 -3.00 3.78
N GLU A 110 19.24 -3.38 2.64
CA GLU A 110 20.05 -4.60 2.49
C GLU A 110 21.37 -4.53 3.28
N ASN A 111 21.99 -3.35 3.35
CA ASN A 111 23.17 -3.13 4.18
C ASN A 111 22.84 -3.03 5.68
N GLY A 112 21.57 -2.95 6.06
CA GLY A 112 21.12 -2.86 7.45
C GLY A 112 21.31 -1.48 8.09
N VAL A 113 21.41 -0.42 7.29
CA VAL A 113 21.48 0.97 7.77
C VAL A 113 20.12 1.45 8.27
N ILE A 114 19.04 0.94 7.67
CA ILE A 114 17.67 1.03 8.18
C ILE A 114 17.14 -0.39 8.37
N ASP A 115 16.33 -0.61 9.39
CA ASP A 115 15.77 -1.92 9.69
C ASP A 115 14.29 -2.04 9.26
N CYS A 116 13.71 -3.22 9.49
CA CYS A 116 12.31 -3.50 9.20
C CYS A 116 11.34 -2.61 9.99
N ALA A 117 11.67 -2.30 11.25
CA ALA A 117 10.81 -1.48 12.10
C ALA A 117 10.79 -0.03 11.60
N ASP A 118 11.94 0.52 11.25
CA ASP A 118 12.07 1.87 10.69
C ASP A 118 11.28 2.00 9.38
N VAL A 119 11.43 1.03 8.48
CA VAL A 119 10.67 0.99 7.21
C VAL A 119 9.17 0.91 7.47
N LYS A 120 8.72 0.06 8.38
CA LYS A 120 7.28 -0.09 8.69
C LYS A 120 6.68 1.16 9.31
N LEU A 121 7.39 1.82 10.22
CA LEU A 121 6.93 3.07 10.84
C LEU A 121 6.81 4.20 9.81
N ALA A 122 7.81 4.35 8.94
CA ALA A 122 7.77 5.32 7.86
C ALA A 122 6.69 5.00 6.82
N PHE A 123 6.52 3.72 6.48
CA PHE A 123 5.47 3.23 5.59
C PHE A 123 4.08 3.55 6.15
N GLU A 124 3.85 3.28 7.44
CA GLU A 124 2.60 3.58 8.13
C GLU A 124 2.27 5.07 8.10
N LYS A 125 3.24 5.93 8.45
CA LYS A 125 3.07 7.38 8.42
C LYS A 125 2.71 7.88 7.02
N ALA A 126 3.39 7.38 5.99
CA ALA A 126 3.13 7.76 4.61
C ALA A 126 1.72 7.34 4.16
N ILE A 127 1.30 6.10 4.47
CA ILE A 127 -0.05 5.63 4.14
C ILE A 127 -1.13 6.41 4.89
N LYS A 128 -0.94 6.70 6.18
CA LYS A 128 -1.87 7.56 6.95
C LYS A 128 -2.07 8.91 6.26
N ASN A 129 -1.00 9.54 5.79
CA ASN A 129 -1.08 10.81 5.06
C ASN A 129 -1.79 10.67 3.71
N ILE A 130 -1.59 9.58 2.97
CA ILE A 130 -2.28 9.31 1.69
C ILE A 130 -3.78 9.08 1.91
N LEU A 131 -4.17 8.41 3.00
CA LEU A 131 -5.57 8.11 3.31
C LEU A 131 -6.31 9.28 3.97
N GLN A 132 -5.59 10.28 4.51
CA GLN A 132 -6.19 11.40 5.23
C GLN A 132 -7.31 12.12 4.44
N PRO A 133 -7.16 12.46 3.14
CA PRO A 133 -8.23 13.11 2.39
C PRO A 133 -9.50 12.26 2.26
N VAL A 134 -9.36 10.93 2.26
CA VAL A 134 -10.50 10.00 2.23
C VAL A 134 -11.23 10.05 3.56
N HIS A 135 -10.49 10.01 4.68
CA HIS A 135 -11.08 10.11 6.02
C HIS A 135 -11.78 11.46 6.22
N ASP A 136 -11.15 12.56 5.80
CA ASP A 136 -11.73 13.90 5.88
C ASP A 136 -13.05 13.97 5.09
N TYR A 137 -13.11 13.35 3.91
CA TYR A 137 -14.33 13.28 3.10
C TYR A 137 -15.46 12.53 3.84
N PHE A 138 -15.20 11.32 4.36
CA PHE A 138 -16.22 10.55 5.09
C PHE A 138 -16.62 11.20 6.43
N ASN A 139 -15.71 11.95 7.07
CA ASN A 139 -15.99 12.68 8.30
C ASN A 139 -16.72 14.01 8.07
N GLY A 140 -16.56 14.63 6.89
CA GLY A 140 -17.24 15.87 6.52
C GLY A 140 -18.56 15.68 5.78
N ASN A 141 -18.86 14.48 5.28
CA ASN A 141 -20.06 14.19 4.49
C ASN A 141 -20.92 13.10 5.15
N ASP A 142 -22.11 13.49 5.63
CA ASP A 142 -23.01 12.59 6.36
C ASP A 142 -23.60 11.47 5.49
N GLU A 143 -23.86 11.73 4.21
CA GLU A 143 -24.35 10.71 3.26
C GLU A 143 -23.27 9.64 3.01
N ALA A 144 -22.04 10.08 2.74
CA ALA A 144 -20.90 9.17 2.57
C ALA A 144 -20.64 8.36 3.85
N ARG A 145 -20.76 9.00 5.03
CA ARG A 145 -20.61 8.33 6.34
C ARG A 145 -21.70 7.29 6.58
N ALA A 146 -22.95 7.61 6.23
CA ALA A 146 -24.06 6.66 6.33
C ALA A 146 -23.83 5.44 5.43
N LEU A 147 -23.36 5.67 4.19
CA LEU A 147 -23.06 4.61 3.24
C LEU A 147 -21.97 3.66 3.75
N ILE A 148 -20.84 4.20 4.22
CA ILE A 148 -19.73 3.35 4.68
C ILE A 148 -20.09 2.56 5.95
N ASN A 149 -20.91 3.14 6.83
CA ASN A 149 -21.41 2.46 8.02
C ASN A 149 -22.38 1.32 7.66
N ALA A 150 -23.26 1.53 6.67
CA ALA A 150 -24.16 0.48 6.18
C ALA A 150 -23.37 -0.71 5.60
N LEU A 151 -22.33 -0.43 4.80
CA LEU A 151 -21.45 -1.46 4.24
C LEU A 151 -20.69 -2.22 5.33
N LYS A 152 -20.12 -1.51 6.32
CA LYS A 152 -19.45 -2.13 7.48
C LYS A 152 -20.41 -3.02 8.27
N GLY A 153 -21.69 -2.64 8.39
CA GLY A 153 -22.73 -3.44 9.03
C GLY A 153 -23.00 -4.76 8.30
N GLN A 154 -23.08 -4.75 6.97
CA GLN A 154 -23.27 -5.96 6.16
C GLN A 154 -22.10 -6.94 6.26
N MET A 155 -20.88 -6.42 6.43
CA MET A 155 -19.68 -7.25 6.56
C MET A 155 -19.55 -7.97 7.91
N LYS A 156 -20.24 -7.52 8.96
CA LYS A 156 -20.26 -8.19 10.28
C LYS A 156 -21.30 -9.30 10.39
N MET A 157 -22.23 -9.39 9.43
CA MET A 157 -23.32 -10.38 9.41
C MET A 157 -22.97 -11.65 8.62
N ASN A 158 -21.81 -11.68 7.96
CA ASN A 158 -21.27 -12.83 7.23
C ASN A 158 -19.99 -13.32 7.90
#